data_AF-A0A6D0IED7-F1
#
_entry.id   AF-A0A6D0IED7-F1
#
_cell.length_a   1.000
_cell.length_b   1.000
_cell.length_c   1.000
_cell.angle_alpha   90.00
_cell.angle_beta   90.00
_cell.angle_gamma   90.00
#
_symmetry.space_group_name_H-M   'P 1'
#
loop_
_entity.id
_entity.type
_entity.pdbx_description
1 polymer ?
#
loop_
_entity_poly.entity_id
_entity_poly.type
_entity_poly.pdbx_seq_one_letter_code
_entity_poly.pdbx_strand_id
1 'polypeptide(L)'
;QGNDHGTQYRSAIYPLTPEQDAAARASLERFQAAMLAADDDRHITTEIANATPFYYAEDDHQQYLHKNPYGYCGIGGIGVCLPPEA
;
A
#
# COMPACT_ATOMS: atom_id res chain seq x y z
N GLN A 1 3.73 9.93 1.67
CA GLN A 1 3.36 9.35 0.37
C GLN A 1 3.04 10.51 -0.57
N GLY A 2 3.65 10.62 -1.75
CA GLY A 2 3.49 11.82 -2.58
C GLY A 2 3.91 13.11 -1.85
N ASN A 3 3.04 14.12 -1.83
CA ASN A 3 3.27 15.39 -1.13
C ASN A 3 3.06 15.31 0.39
N ASP A 4 2.51 14.20 0.89
CA ASP A 4 2.22 14.02 2.31
C ASP A 4 3.46 13.52 3.06
N HIS A 5 4.03 14.37 3.90
CA HIS A 5 5.21 14.08 4.71
C HIS A 5 4.82 13.75 6.15
N GLY A 6 5.16 12.53 6.59
CA GLY A 6 4.92 12.08 7.97
C GLY A 6 4.76 10.57 8.09
N THR A 7 5.04 10.03 9.29
CA THR A 7 4.95 8.58 9.58
C THR A 7 3.52 8.05 9.52
N GLN A 8 2.53 8.92 9.67
CA GLN A 8 1.10 8.63 9.52
C GLN A 8 0.69 8.29 8.08
N TYR A 9 1.52 8.60 7.08
CA TYR A 9 1.23 8.39 5.66
C TYR A 9 2.10 7.29 5.03
N ARG A 10 2.51 6.30 5.83
CA ARG A 10 3.33 5.16 5.36
C ARG A 10 2.48 4.08 4.69
N SER A 11 3.12 3.29 3.82
CA SER A 11 2.51 2.10 3.23
C SER A 11 2.50 0.96 4.26
N ALA A 12 1.35 0.34 4.50
CA ALA A 12 1.22 -0.77 5.43
C ALA A 12 0.09 -1.73 5.01
N ILE A 13 0.25 -3.01 5.34
CA ILE A 13 -0.76 -4.06 5.21
C ILE A 13 -1.01 -4.67 6.60
N TYR A 14 -2.27 -4.72 6.99
CA TYR A 14 -2.73 -5.27 8.27
C TYR A 14 -3.60 -6.52 8.03
N PRO A 15 -3.01 -7.72 7.86
CA PRO A 15 -3.77 -8.95 7.63
C PRO A 15 -4.60 -9.34 8.85
N LEU A 16 -5.78 -9.92 8.58
CA LEU A 16 -6.69 -10.46 9.61
C LEU A 16 -6.61 -11.98 9.75
N THR A 17 -6.06 -12.66 8.74
CA THR A 17 -5.91 -14.12 8.73
C THR A 17 -4.49 -14.54 8.37
N PRO A 18 -4.05 -15.75 8.76
CA PRO A 18 -2.75 -16.28 8.35
C PRO A 18 -2.59 -16.37 6.83
N GLU A 19 -3.66 -16.70 6.11
CA GLU A 19 -3.66 -16.80 4.65
C GLU A 19 -3.43 -15.43 4.01
N GLN A 20 -4.01 -14.37 4.57
CA GLN A 20 -3.77 -13.00 4.12
C GLN A 20 -2.32 -12.54 4.42
N ASP A 21 -1.76 -12.90 5.59
CA ASP A 21 -0.36 -12.58 5.91
C ASP A 21 0.59 -13.28 4.94
N ALA A 22 0.38 -14.57 4.69
CA ALA A 22 1.16 -15.34 3.73
C ALA A 22 1.06 -14.76 2.31
N ALA A 23 -0.15 -14.43 1.85
CA ALA A 23 -0.37 -13.82 0.54
C ALA A 23 0.29 -12.42 0.44
N ALA A 24 0.18 -11.60 1.47
CA ALA A 24 0.81 -10.28 1.52
C ALA A 24 2.34 -10.40 1.40
N ARG A 25 2.97 -11.30 2.17
CA ARG A 25 4.42 -11.54 2.11
C ARG A 25 4.85 -12.09 0.75
N ALA A 26 4.15 -13.08 0.22
CA ALA A 26 4.44 -13.65 -1.09
C ALA A 26 4.35 -12.59 -2.20
N SER A 27 3.33 -11.72 -2.14
CA SER A 27 3.18 -10.62 -3.11
C SER A 27 4.30 -9.58 -3.00
N LEU A 28 4.75 -9.25 -1.78
CA LEU A 28 5.87 -8.35 -1.54
C LEU A 28 7.16 -8.91 -2.14
N GLU A 29 7.48 -10.17 -1.87
CA GLU A 29 8.67 -10.84 -2.42
C GLU A 29 8.61 -10.89 -3.94
N ARG A 30 7.47 -11.29 -4.52
CA ARG A 30 7.26 -11.34 -5.97
C ARG A 30 7.43 -9.97 -6.61
N PHE A 31 6.89 -8.92 -5.99
CA PHE A 31 6.98 -7.57 -6.53
C PHE A 31 8.40 -7.00 -6.41
N GLN A 32 9.10 -7.25 -5.30
CA GLN A 32 10.50 -6.84 -5.14
C GLN A 32 11.39 -7.50 -6.21
N ALA A 33 11.17 -8.78 -6.50
CA ALA A 33 11.87 -9.46 -7.58
C ALA A 33 11.54 -8.86 -8.96
N ALA A 34 10.28 -8.50 -9.21
CA ALA A 34 9.86 -7.83 -10.44
C ALA A 34 10.49 -6.44 -10.60
N MET A 35 10.62 -5.67 -9.51
CA MET A 35 11.34 -4.38 -9.51
C MET A 35 12.81 -4.58 -9.88
N LEU A 36 13.49 -5.54 -9.24
CA LEU A 36 14.89 -5.85 -9.56
C LEU A 36 15.06 -6.28 -11.02
N ALA A 37 14.13 -7.08 -11.57
CA ALA A 37 14.13 -7.48 -12.97
C ALA A 37 13.88 -6.30 -13.95
N ALA A 38 13.27 -5.22 -13.46
CA ALA A 38 13.03 -3.98 -14.20
C ALA A 38 14.15 -2.93 -13.96
N ASP A 39 15.29 -3.33 -13.40
CA ASP A 39 16.42 -2.45 -13.07
C ASP A 39 16.07 -1.36 -12.03
N ASP A 40 15.11 -1.66 -11.16
CA ASP A 40 14.72 -0.82 -10.03
C ASP A 40 15.24 -1.43 -8.72
N ASP A 41 16.28 -0.81 -8.18
CA ASP A 41 17.01 -1.25 -6.98
C ASP A 41 16.38 -0.75 -5.67
N ARG A 42 15.30 0.03 -5.74
CA ARG A 42 14.61 0.53 -4.55
C ARG A 42 14.03 -0.63 -3.76
N HIS A 43 14.09 -0.49 -2.43
CA HIS A 43 13.45 -1.44 -1.54
C HIS A 43 12.00 -1.05 -1.28
N ILE A 44 11.09 -2.04 -1.30
CA ILE A 44 9.70 -1.85 -0.91
C ILE A 44 9.65 -1.41 0.56
N THR A 45 8.91 -0.32 0.82
CA THR A 45 8.76 0.26 2.16
C THR A 45 7.50 -0.18 2.90
N THR A 46 6.68 -1.03 2.28
CA THR A 46 5.43 -1.53 2.87
C THR A 46 5.70 -2.35 4.13
N GLU A 47 5.13 -1.93 5.25
CA GLU A 47 5.14 -2.69 6.50
C GLU A 47 4.03 -3.75 6.48
N ILE A 48 4.32 -5.00 6.88
CA ILE A 48 3.31 -6.04 7.10
C ILE A 48 3.29 -6.38 8.59
N ALA A 49 2.22 -6.01 9.28
CA ALA A 49 2.11 -6.13 10.73
C ALA A 49 0.69 -6.57 11.14
N ASN A 50 0.57 -7.19 12.32
CA ASN A 50 -0.73 -7.63 12.83
C ASN A 50 -1.75 -6.50 12.86
N ALA A 51 -2.98 -6.78 12.44
CA ALA A 51 -4.07 -5.83 12.54
C ALA A 51 -4.31 -5.42 14.00
N THR A 52 -4.30 -4.10 14.23
CA THR A 52 -4.67 -3.48 15.50
C THR A 52 -6.09 -2.95 15.41
N PRO A 53 -6.71 -2.54 16.55
CA PRO A 53 -8.01 -1.88 16.50
C PRO A 53 -8.01 -0.69 15.53
N PHE A 54 -9.00 -0.65 14.65
CA PHE A 54 -9.21 0.47 13.74
C PHE A 54 -10.07 1.53 14.43
N TYR A 55 -9.58 2.77 14.47
CA TYR A 55 -10.31 3.90 15.01
C TYR A 55 -10.88 4.71 13.85
N TYR A 56 -12.19 4.96 13.87
CA TYR A 56 -12.82 5.81 12.87
C TYR A 56 -12.26 7.22 12.93
N ALA A 57 -11.87 7.75 11.77
CA ALA A 57 -11.63 9.17 11.58
C ALA A 57 -12.96 9.95 11.62
N GLU A 58 -12.86 11.28 11.74
CA GLU A 58 -14.00 12.20 11.74
C GLU A 58 -14.86 12.06 10.47
N ASP A 59 -16.15 12.40 10.58
CA ASP A 59 -17.15 12.23 9.51
C ASP A 59 -16.78 12.93 8.20
N ASP A 60 -16.07 14.06 8.27
CA ASP A 60 -15.60 14.80 7.10
C ASP A 60 -14.58 14.00 6.29
N HIS A 61 -13.78 13.15 6.94
CA HIS A 61 -12.81 12.25 6.30
C HIS A 61 -13.48 11.02 5.67
N GLN A 62 -14.63 10.60 6.20
CA GLN A 62 -15.34 9.44 5.69
C GLN A 62 -15.85 9.71 4.27
N GLN A 63 -15.46 8.86 3.33
CA GLN A 63 -15.83 8.97 1.90
C GLN A 63 -15.50 10.34 1.28
N TYR A 64 -14.45 11.02 1.76
CA TYR A 64 -14.11 12.37 1.32
C TYR A 64 -13.99 12.54 -0.20
N LEU A 65 -13.32 11.62 -0.90
CA LEU A 65 -13.15 11.68 -2.37
C LEU A 65 -14.43 11.35 -3.16
N HIS A 66 -15.39 10.63 -2.56
CA HIS A 66 -16.70 10.46 -3.16
C HIS A 66 -17.51 11.76 -3.07
N LYS A 67 -17.46 12.44 -1.92
CA LYS A 67 -18.08 13.75 -1.69
C LYS A 67 -17.43 14.85 -2.54
N ASN A 68 -16.12 14.75 -2.78
CA ASN A 68 -15.31 15.70 -3.53
C ASN A 68 -14.54 14.99 -4.67
N PRO A 69 -15.16 14.73 -5.83
CA PRO A 69 -14.53 13.98 -6.92
C PRO A 69 -13.25 14.61 -7.50
N TYR A 70 -13.11 15.94 -7.34
CA TYR A 70 -11.92 16.71 -7.73
C TYR A 70 -11.01 17.04 -6.53
N GLY A 71 -11.22 16.36 -5.39
CA GLY A 71 -10.39 16.49 -4.21
C GLY A 71 -8.97 15.96 -4.45
N TYR A 72 -8.05 16.36 -3.56
CA TYR A 72 -6.65 15.98 -3.68
C TYR A 72 -6.46 14.46 -3.58
N CYS A 73 -5.80 13.87 -4.58
CA CYS A 73 -5.39 12.47 -4.59
C CYS A 73 -4.04 12.35 -5.31
N GLY A 74 -2.96 12.20 -4.55
CA GLY A 74 -1.58 12.17 -5.05
C GLY A 74 -1.05 10.77 -5.40
N ILE A 75 -1.90 9.86 -5.85
CA ILE A 75 -1.48 8.48 -6.14
C ILE A 75 -0.60 8.46 -7.40
N GLY A 76 0.61 7.92 -7.25
CA GLY A 76 1.53 7.63 -8.34
C GLY A 76 2.03 6.20 -8.24
N GLY A 77 2.03 5.48 -9.36
CA GLY A 77 2.66 4.16 -9.47
C GLY A 77 4.16 4.27 -9.79
N ILE A 78 4.89 3.18 -9.63
CA ILE A 78 6.34 3.12 -9.94
C ILE A 78 6.65 2.65 -11.38
N GLY A 79 5.63 2.33 -12.18
CA GLY A 79 5.79 1.85 -13.56
C GLY A 79 6.07 0.36 -13.72
N VAL A 80 6.25 -0.39 -12.62
CA VAL A 80 6.43 -1.85 -12.62
C VAL A 80 5.08 -2.54 -12.38
N CYS A 81 4.75 -3.52 -13.22
CA CYS A 81 3.56 -4.35 -13.06
C CYS A 81 3.87 -5.59 -12.22
N LEU A 82 2.94 -6.01 -11.37
CA LEU A 82 3.03 -7.29 -10.68
C LEU A 82 2.87 -8.41 -11.71
N PRO A 83 3.82 -9.35 -11.83
CA PRO A 83 3.68 -10.48 -12.73
C PRO A 83 2.47 -11.35 -12.33
N PRO A 84 1.75 -11.92 -13.31
CA PRO A 84 0.67 -12.87 -13.03
C PRO A 84 1.24 -14.15 -12.38
N GLU A 85 0.37 -14.87 -11.68
CA GLU A 85 0.70 -16.23 -11.21
C GLU A 85 0.76 -17.18 -12.40
N ALA A 86 1.73 -18.10 -12.36
CA ALA A 86 1.97 -19.09 -13.41
C ALA A 86 0.92 -20.22 -13.38
#